data_AF-A0AA42C181-F1
#
_entry.id   AF-A0AA42C181-F1
#
_cell.length_a   1.000
_cell.length_b   1.000
_cell.length_c   1.000
_cell.angle_alpha   90.00
_cell.angle_beta   90.00
_cell.angle_gamma   90.00
#
_symmetry.space_group_name_H-M   'P 1'
#
loop_
_entity.id
_entity.type
_entity.pdbx_description
1 polymer ?
#
loop_
_entity_poly.entity_id
_entity_poly.type
_entity_poly.pdbx_seq_one_letter_code
_entity_poly.pdbx_strand_id
1 'polypeptide(L)'
;MKNKYCDVDDLGFPKFTGFDFIRYHLPDSTRYVTGKSYLLTYKAAYLYYNRDKIIRYAQEERIPVLLLAGVAVAEVGGVPERLKAYGVLQFRQMVNDTINRTNKSSNATSVGSLAIQLRAAAETMGLDPLALTSRQQLQLSNCLLSDDFNIKIVARHLRQLILFDNPSITDTSNLTDEQIILAGSRYNRGTERAKRDFLQSLSSPIGSPEREYTSYGRRIIEKRESIYRILKGI
;
A
#
# COMPACT_ATOMS: atom_id res chain seq x y z
N MET A 1 11.83 8.06 -22.72
CA MET A 1 11.39 6.73 -23.24
C MET A 1 9.91 6.58 -22.90
N LYS A 2 9.02 6.35 -23.87
CA LYS A 2 7.55 6.26 -23.61
C LYS A 2 7.27 5.04 -22.72
N ASN A 3 6.63 5.24 -21.58
CA ASN A 3 6.26 4.15 -20.67
C ASN A 3 4.94 3.53 -21.16
N LYS A 4 4.87 2.19 -21.20
CA LYS A 4 3.71 1.47 -21.76
C LYS A 4 2.48 1.52 -20.83
N TYR A 5 2.69 1.77 -19.54
CA TYR A 5 1.65 1.64 -18.52
C TYR A 5 1.07 2.97 -18.03
N CYS A 6 1.80 4.07 -18.17
CA CYS A 6 1.40 5.40 -17.71
C CYS A 6 2.20 6.49 -18.40
N ASP A 7 1.69 7.73 -18.34
CA ASP A 7 2.52 8.91 -18.52
C ASP A 7 3.18 9.26 -17.18
N VAL A 8 4.50 9.41 -17.19
CA VAL A 8 5.28 9.69 -15.97
C VAL A 8 5.29 11.20 -15.77
N ASP A 9 4.56 11.69 -14.78
CA ASP A 9 4.61 13.08 -14.35
C ASP A 9 5.56 13.20 -13.14
N ASP A 10 6.49 14.15 -13.20
CA ASP A 10 7.55 14.37 -12.20
C ASP A 10 7.09 15.29 -11.04
N LEU A 11 5.90 15.90 -11.15
CA LEU A 11 5.36 16.81 -10.13
C LEU A 11 4.40 16.08 -9.18
N GLY A 12 4.94 15.56 -8.08
CA GLY A 12 4.19 14.82 -7.05
C GLY A 12 4.54 15.24 -5.62
N PHE A 13 3.94 14.58 -4.63
CA PHE A 13 4.32 14.76 -3.24
C PHE A 13 5.81 14.37 -3.05
N PRO A 14 6.58 15.10 -2.21
CA PRO A 14 7.98 14.76 -1.94
C PRO A 14 8.12 13.32 -1.43
N LYS A 15 8.88 12.50 -2.15
CA LYS A 15 9.06 11.07 -1.81
C LYS A 15 9.94 10.89 -0.58
N PHE A 16 9.68 9.85 0.21
CA PHE A 16 10.48 9.55 1.39
C PHE A 16 11.89 9.14 0.95
N THR A 17 12.88 9.96 1.30
CA THR A 17 14.29 9.83 0.88
C THR A 17 15.17 9.21 1.97
N GLY A 18 16.46 9.05 1.67
CA GLY A 18 17.46 8.65 2.66
C GLY A 18 17.63 9.66 3.79
N PHE A 19 17.50 10.96 3.52
CA PHE A 19 17.55 11.99 4.57
C PHE A 19 16.35 11.89 5.51
N ASP A 20 15.16 11.62 4.97
CA ASP A 20 13.94 11.38 5.74
C ASP A 20 14.07 10.15 6.62
N PHE A 21 14.69 9.09 6.09
CA PHE A 21 15.00 7.88 6.84
C PHE A 21 15.94 8.16 8.01
N ILE A 22 17.02 8.92 7.81
CA ILE A 22 17.94 9.32 8.88
C ILE A 22 17.17 10.12 9.95
N ARG A 23 16.38 11.12 9.53
CA ARG A 23 15.60 11.97 10.45
C ARG A 23 14.57 11.19 11.27
N TYR A 24 13.95 10.18 10.67
CA TYR A 24 13.05 9.24 11.34
C TYR A 24 13.78 8.35 12.37
N HIS A 25 15.07 8.04 12.19
CA HIS A 25 15.86 7.24 13.14
C HIS A 25 16.52 8.06 14.24
N LEU A 26 16.40 9.39 14.22
CA LEU A 26 16.82 10.25 15.34
C LEU A 26 15.86 10.11 16.54
N PRO A 27 16.31 10.50 17.76
CA PRO A 27 15.44 10.56 18.93
C PRO A 27 14.15 11.34 18.66
N ASP A 28 13.04 10.87 19.22
CA ASP A 28 11.73 11.47 18.99
C ASP A 28 11.64 12.87 19.61
N SER A 29 11.28 13.85 18.80
CA SER A 29 11.11 15.23 19.25
C SER A 29 10.04 15.91 18.41
N THR A 30 9.01 16.43 19.09
CA THR A 30 7.97 17.25 18.46
C THR A 30 8.51 18.63 18.07
N ARG A 31 9.40 19.21 18.89
CA ARG A 31 10.01 20.52 18.65
C ARG A 31 10.89 20.53 17.39
N TYR A 32 11.68 19.48 17.21
CA TYR A 32 12.59 19.36 16.07
C TYR A 32 12.02 18.50 14.94
N VAL A 33 10.82 17.95 15.11
CA VAL A 33 10.14 17.06 14.15
C VAL A 33 11.11 15.95 13.70
N THR A 34 11.55 15.12 14.66
CA THR A 34 12.45 13.98 14.47
C THR A 34 11.80 12.71 15.03
N GLY A 35 12.33 11.53 14.71
CA GLY A 35 11.80 10.28 15.23
C GLY A 35 10.38 9.97 14.74
N LYS A 36 9.55 9.43 15.64
CA LYS A 36 8.16 9.05 15.33
C LYS A 36 7.31 10.28 14.94
N SER A 37 7.58 11.41 15.55
CA SER A 37 6.90 12.69 15.24
C SER A 37 7.10 13.05 13.76
N TYR A 38 8.32 12.90 13.25
CA TYR A 38 8.60 13.12 11.83
C TYR A 38 7.79 12.22 10.90
N LEU A 39 7.81 10.91 11.17
CA LEU A 39 7.09 9.94 10.35
C LEU A 39 5.57 10.18 10.37
N LEU A 40 5.01 10.54 11.53
CA LEU A 40 3.60 10.88 11.66
C LEU A 40 3.24 12.14 10.86
N THR A 41 4.07 13.19 10.94
CA THR A 41 3.89 14.43 10.16
C THR A 41 3.96 14.15 8.67
N TYR A 42 4.94 13.36 8.21
CA TYR A 42 5.07 12.97 6.80
C TYR A 42 3.83 12.21 6.30
N LYS A 43 3.37 11.20 7.06
CA LYS A 43 2.16 10.42 6.74
C LYS A 43 0.91 11.30 6.67
N ALA A 44 0.75 12.23 7.61
CA ALA A 44 -0.37 13.17 7.62
C ALA A 44 -0.33 14.14 6.44
N ALA A 45 0.84 14.70 6.12
CA ALA A 45 1.04 15.59 4.97
C ALA A 45 0.75 14.87 3.64
N TYR A 46 1.22 13.63 3.48
CA TYR A 46 0.92 12.81 2.30
C TYR A 46 -0.58 12.60 2.15
N LEU A 47 -1.26 12.21 3.24
CA LEU A 47 -2.71 11.98 3.23
C LEU A 47 -3.47 13.27 2.87
N TYR A 48 -3.08 14.41 3.45
CA TYR A 48 -3.72 15.70 3.19
C TYR A 48 -3.52 16.17 1.74
N TYR A 49 -2.29 16.05 1.21
CA TYR A 49 -1.95 16.44 -0.15
C TYR A 49 -2.69 15.60 -1.20
N ASN A 50 -2.81 14.29 -0.97
CA ASN A 50 -3.45 13.37 -1.91
C ASN A 50 -4.95 13.10 -1.60
N ARG A 51 -5.57 13.86 -0.69
CA ARG A 51 -6.94 13.61 -0.23
C ARG A 51 -7.96 13.51 -1.37
N ASP A 52 -7.89 14.41 -2.35
CA ASP A 52 -8.86 14.46 -3.44
C ASP A 52 -8.72 13.23 -4.35
N LYS A 53 -7.48 12.79 -4.61
CA LYS A 53 -7.21 11.56 -5.37
C LYS A 53 -7.70 10.33 -4.62
N ILE A 54 -7.46 10.26 -3.30
CA ILE A 54 -7.91 9.15 -2.45
C ILE A 54 -9.44 9.07 -2.45
N ILE A 55 -10.13 10.20 -2.24
CA ILE A 55 -11.60 10.24 -2.25
C ILE A 55 -12.12 9.84 -3.63
N ARG A 56 -11.58 10.43 -4.70
CA ARG A 56 -11.98 10.14 -6.08
C ARG A 56 -11.83 8.65 -6.41
N TYR A 57 -10.64 8.08 -6.19
CA TYR A 57 -10.40 6.68 -6.56
C TYR A 57 -11.13 5.68 -5.67
N ALA A 58 -11.37 6.01 -4.40
CA ALA A 58 -12.23 5.19 -3.55
C ALA A 58 -13.68 5.18 -4.08
N GLN A 59 -14.19 6.31 -4.55
CA GLN A 59 -15.53 6.41 -5.15
C GLN A 59 -15.62 5.70 -6.50
N GLU A 60 -14.65 5.90 -7.40
CA GLU A 60 -14.59 5.24 -8.71
C GLU A 60 -14.59 3.71 -8.57
N GLU A 61 -13.79 3.18 -7.63
CA GLU A 61 -13.70 1.74 -7.37
C GLU A 61 -14.75 1.23 -6.36
N ARG A 62 -15.65 2.12 -5.89
CA ARG A 62 -16.73 1.78 -4.94
C ARG A 62 -16.21 1.07 -3.68
N ILE A 63 -15.20 1.62 -3.04
CA ILE A 63 -14.65 1.12 -1.77
C ILE A 63 -14.74 2.20 -0.68
N PRO A 64 -14.68 1.84 0.62
CA PRO A 64 -14.72 2.85 1.67
C PRO A 64 -13.48 3.74 1.60
N VAL A 65 -13.67 5.05 1.64
CA VAL A 65 -12.57 6.04 1.68
C VAL A 65 -11.63 5.76 2.85
N LEU A 66 -12.19 5.37 4.00
CA LEU A 66 -11.41 4.99 5.19
C LEU A 66 -10.41 3.86 4.91
N LEU A 67 -10.78 2.86 4.11
CA LEU A 67 -9.90 1.72 3.82
C LEU A 67 -8.69 2.17 2.98
N LEU A 68 -8.93 2.90 1.89
CA LEU A 68 -7.85 3.39 1.02
C LEU A 68 -6.95 4.39 1.76
N ALA A 69 -7.54 5.33 2.50
CA ALA A 69 -6.80 6.29 3.31
C ALA A 69 -6.01 5.60 4.44
N GLY A 70 -6.59 4.57 5.06
CA GLY A 70 -5.94 3.76 6.09
C GLY A 70 -4.70 3.05 5.57
N VAL A 71 -4.82 2.42 4.38
CA VAL A 71 -3.67 1.81 3.68
C VAL A 71 -2.63 2.87 3.34
N ALA A 72 -3.02 4.04 2.81
CA ALA A 72 -2.09 5.12 2.52
C ALA A 72 -1.28 5.55 3.75
N VAL A 73 -1.93 5.77 4.88
CA VAL A 73 -1.24 6.15 6.13
C VAL A 73 -0.39 5.02 6.68
N ALA A 74 -0.82 3.76 6.55
CA ALA A 74 -0.06 2.61 7.04
C ALA A 74 1.26 2.43 6.27
N GLU A 75 1.21 2.55 4.94
CA GLU A 75 2.32 2.20 4.04
C GLU A 75 3.30 3.36 3.79
N VAL A 76 2.82 4.60 3.77
CA VAL A 76 3.66 5.72 3.30
C VAL A 76 4.79 6.04 4.29
N GLY A 77 6.00 6.22 3.76
CA GLY A 77 7.20 6.54 4.53
C GLY A 77 7.83 5.37 5.29
N GLY A 78 8.87 5.66 6.08
CA GLY A 78 9.58 4.68 6.92
C GLY A 78 10.74 3.96 6.22
N VAL A 79 10.75 3.93 4.89
CA VAL A 79 11.86 3.40 4.06
C VAL A 79 11.95 4.20 2.76
N PRO A 80 13.17 4.43 2.22
CA PRO A 80 13.31 5.23 1.00
C PRO A 80 12.62 4.57 -0.21
N GLU A 81 11.70 5.29 -0.85
CA GLU A 81 10.82 4.73 -1.89
C GLU A 81 11.59 4.36 -3.17
N ARG A 82 12.50 5.24 -3.61
CA ARG A 82 13.33 5.01 -4.81
C ARG A 82 14.34 3.87 -4.61
N LEU A 83 14.77 3.61 -3.37
CA LEU A 83 15.69 2.50 -3.08
C LEU A 83 15.04 1.14 -3.36
N LYS A 84 13.74 0.99 -3.07
CA LYS A 84 12.98 -0.23 -3.40
C LYS A 84 12.83 -0.41 -4.90
N ALA A 85 12.48 0.65 -5.62
CA ALA A 85 12.22 0.62 -7.06
C ALA A 85 13.47 0.41 -7.93
N TYR A 86 14.60 1.03 -7.57
CA TYR A 86 15.83 1.02 -8.38
C TYR A 86 16.95 0.17 -7.78
N GLY A 87 17.05 0.07 -6.46
CA GLY A 87 18.07 -0.75 -5.80
C GLY A 87 17.63 -2.21 -5.67
N VAL A 88 16.57 -2.44 -4.89
CA VAL A 88 16.12 -3.80 -4.54
C VAL A 88 15.60 -4.56 -5.77
N LEU A 89 14.79 -3.92 -6.60
CA LEU A 89 14.25 -4.56 -7.81
C LEU A 89 15.38 -4.96 -8.78
N GLN A 90 16.30 -4.05 -9.11
CA GLN A 90 17.40 -4.35 -10.04
C GLN A 90 18.31 -5.43 -9.48
N PHE A 91 18.60 -5.41 -8.17
CA PHE A 91 19.37 -6.46 -7.52
C PHE A 91 18.69 -7.83 -7.62
N ARG A 92 17.37 -7.91 -7.35
CA ARG A 92 16.60 -9.16 -7.46
C ARG A 92 16.57 -9.68 -8.90
N GLN A 93 16.40 -8.80 -9.88
CA GLN A 93 16.45 -9.17 -11.30
C GLN A 93 17.83 -9.72 -11.70
N MET A 94 18.91 -9.04 -11.29
CA MET A 94 20.27 -9.41 -11.67
C MET A 94 20.75 -10.69 -10.98
N VAL A 95 20.49 -10.85 -9.68
CA VAL A 95 21.01 -11.96 -8.89
C VAL A 95 20.01 -13.11 -8.85
N ASN A 96 18.82 -12.89 -8.30
CA ASN A 96 17.90 -13.99 -8.00
C ASN A 96 17.20 -14.52 -9.24
N ASP A 97 16.73 -13.63 -10.12
CA ASP A 97 15.92 -14.06 -11.26
C ASP A 97 16.79 -14.62 -12.39
N THR A 98 18.02 -14.12 -12.54
CA THR A 98 18.99 -14.67 -13.52
C THR A 98 19.52 -16.03 -13.08
N ILE A 99 19.78 -16.22 -11.77
CA ILE A 99 20.24 -17.51 -11.22
C ILE A 99 19.10 -18.53 -11.21
N ASN A 100 17.90 -18.15 -10.76
CA ASN A 100 16.77 -19.08 -10.62
C ASN A 100 15.88 -19.19 -11.88
N ARG A 101 16.18 -18.42 -12.95
CA ARG A 101 15.39 -18.33 -14.21
C ARG A 101 13.89 -18.09 -14.00
N THR A 102 13.51 -17.43 -12.91
CA THR A 102 12.11 -17.11 -12.58
C THR A 102 12.00 -15.68 -12.08
N ASN A 103 10.87 -15.00 -12.30
CA ASN A 103 10.66 -13.61 -11.90
C ASN A 103 9.96 -13.45 -10.53
N LYS A 104 9.89 -14.54 -9.75
CA LYS A 104 9.12 -14.61 -8.50
C LYS A 104 9.67 -13.64 -7.44
N SER A 105 11.00 -13.49 -7.35
CA SER A 105 11.64 -12.61 -6.36
C SER A 105 11.34 -11.14 -6.65
N SER A 106 11.48 -10.73 -7.92
CA SER A 106 11.20 -9.37 -8.36
C SER A 106 9.72 -9.00 -8.25
N ASN A 107 8.82 -9.93 -8.60
CA ASN A 107 7.37 -9.74 -8.49
C ASN A 107 6.87 -9.54 -7.06
N ALA A 108 7.61 -10.04 -6.06
CA ALA A 108 7.32 -9.80 -4.64
C ALA A 108 7.83 -8.43 -4.12
N THR A 109 8.39 -7.58 -4.97
CA THR A 109 8.89 -6.25 -4.56
C THR A 109 7.73 -5.26 -4.46
N SER A 110 7.57 -4.66 -3.29
CA SER A 110 6.63 -3.57 -3.02
C SER A 110 7.19 -2.23 -3.49
N VAL A 111 6.43 -1.50 -4.30
CA VAL A 111 6.85 -0.23 -4.92
C VAL A 111 5.79 0.86 -4.74
N GLY A 112 6.24 2.12 -4.75
CA GLY A 112 5.38 3.28 -4.61
C GLY A 112 5.08 3.62 -3.16
N SER A 113 4.38 4.74 -2.98
CA SER A 113 4.09 5.30 -1.65
C SER A 113 3.12 4.42 -0.84
N LEU A 114 2.23 3.68 -1.51
CA LEU A 114 1.35 2.69 -0.89
C LEU A 114 1.94 1.26 -0.92
N ALA A 115 3.18 1.08 -1.37
CA ALA A 115 3.95 -0.17 -1.26
C ALA A 115 3.26 -1.43 -1.83
N ILE A 116 2.49 -1.31 -2.92
CA ILE A 116 1.88 -2.46 -3.59
C ILE A 116 2.95 -3.35 -4.26
N GLN A 117 2.80 -4.67 -4.17
CA GLN A 117 3.67 -5.62 -4.85
C GLN A 117 3.52 -5.52 -6.37
N LEU A 118 4.62 -5.64 -7.12
CA LEU A 118 4.57 -5.68 -8.59
C LEU A 118 3.65 -6.78 -9.13
N ARG A 119 3.63 -7.95 -8.49
CA ARG A 119 2.68 -9.03 -8.78
C ARG A 119 1.24 -8.55 -8.67
N ALA A 120 0.88 -8.02 -7.50
CA ALA A 120 -0.48 -7.59 -7.20
C ALA A 120 -0.93 -6.46 -8.15
N ALA A 121 -0.03 -5.51 -8.45
CA ALA A 121 -0.30 -4.46 -9.43
C ALA A 121 -0.55 -5.04 -10.83
N ALA A 122 0.27 -5.99 -11.29
CA ALA A 122 0.11 -6.64 -12.59
C ALA A 122 -1.21 -7.42 -12.69
N GLU A 123 -1.51 -8.26 -11.69
CA GLU A 123 -2.77 -9.02 -11.60
C GLU A 123 -3.99 -8.07 -11.58
N THR A 124 -3.89 -6.97 -10.83
CA THR A 124 -4.95 -5.94 -10.78
C THR A 124 -5.22 -5.32 -12.14
N MET A 125 -4.18 -5.17 -12.96
CA MET A 125 -4.25 -4.67 -14.34
C MET A 125 -4.66 -5.74 -15.36
N GLY A 126 -4.89 -6.98 -14.94
CA GLY A 126 -5.25 -8.10 -15.83
C GLY A 126 -4.06 -8.66 -16.62
N LEU A 127 -2.83 -8.42 -16.16
CA LEU A 127 -1.61 -8.95 -16.74
C LEU A 127 -1.21 -10.25 -16.03
N ASP A 128 -0.59 -11.18 -16.75
CA ASP A 128 0.07 -12.32 -16.13
C ASP A 128 1.42 -11.87 -15.52
N PRO A 129 1.57 -11.87 -14.18
CA PRO A 129 2.80 -11.45 -13.53
C PRO A 129 3.98 -12.36 -13.88
N LEU A 130 3.76 -13.65 -14.16
CA LEU A 130 4.82 -14.60 -14.51
C LEU A 130 5.34 -14.37 -15.92
N ALA A 131 4.55 -13.76 -16.80
CA ALA A 131 4.95 -13.41 -18.16
C ALA A 131 5.64 -12.03 -18.28
N LEU A 132 5.77 -11.26 -17.19
CA LEU A 132 6.41 -9.94 -17.23
C LEU A 132 7.93 -10.05 -17.42
N THR A 133 8.44 -9.36 -18.44
CA THR A 133 9.88 -9.14 -18.63
C THR A 133 10.44 -8.14 -17.60
N SER A 134 11.74 -8.18 -17.35
CA SER A 134 12.42 -7.23 -16.45
C SER A 134 12.19 -5.76 -16.84
N ARG A 135 12.14 -5.47 -18.15
CA ARG A 135 11.83 -4.14 -18.68
C ARG A 135 10.41 -3.71 -18.33
N GLN A 136 9.44 -4.61 -18.47
CA GLN A 136 8.04 -4.34 -18.10
C GLN A 136 7.88 -4.15 -16.60
N GLN A 137 8.56 -4.95 -15.78
CA GLN A 137 8.58 -4.77 -14.32
C GLN A 137 9.15 -3.40 -13.93
N LEU A 138 10.24 -2.95 -14.57
CA LEU A 138 10.83 -1.63 -14.33
C LEU A 138 9.89 -0.50 -14.78
N GLN A 139 9.24 -0.64 -15.94
CA GLN A 139 8.26 0.33 -16.43
C GLN A 139 7.05 0.45 -15.48
N LEU A 140 6.54 -0.68 -14.99
CA LEU A 140 5.47 -0.71 -14.00
C LEU A 140 5.92 -0.10 -12.67
N SER A 141 7.12 -0.45 -12.20
CA SER A 141 7.75 0.12 -11.01
C SER A 141 7.83 1.66 -11.09
N ASN A 142 8.25 2.20 -12.24
CA ASN A 142 8.28 3.64 -12.47
C ASN A 142 6.89 4.27 -12.41
N CYS A 143 5.86 3.62 -12.97
CA CYS A 143 4.49 4.11 -12.87
C CYS A 143 3.98 4.12 -11.42
N LEU A 144 4.32 3.10 -10.64
CA LEU A 144 3.95 3.02 -9.23
C LEU A 144 4.63 4.10 -8.36
N LEU A 145 5.65 4.79 -8.86
CA LEU A 145 6.20 5.97 -8.17
C LEU A 145 5.31 7.22 -8.31
N SER A 146 4.41 7.28 -9.30
CA SER A 146 3.40 8.35 -9.38
C SER A 146 2.30 8.10 -8.36
N ASP A 147 1.99 9.09 -7.50
CA ASP A 147 0.92 8.97 -6.49
C ASP A 147 -0.43 8.69 -7.14
N ASP A 148 -0.73 9.34 -8.27
CA ASP A 148 -2.01 9.20 -8.97
C ASP A 148 -2.21 7.75 -9.45
N PHE A 149 -1.21 7.21 -10.15
CA PHE A 149 -1.24 5.82 -10.62
C PHE A 149 -1.23 4.82 -9.46
N ASN A 150 -0.40 5.06 -8.44
CA ASN A 150 -0.27 4.17 -7.29
C ASN A 150 -1.56 4.08 -6.47
N ILE A 151 -2.18 5.22 -6.13
CA ILE A 151 -3.44 5.28 -5.39
C ILE A 151 -4.56 4.61 -6.20
N LYS A 152 -4.64 4.88 -7.52
CA LYS A 152 -5.62 4.26 -8.42
C LYS A 152 -5.54 2.74 -8.41
N ILE A 153 -4.34 2.20 -8.65
CA ILE A 153 -4.15 0.74 -8.71
C ILE A 153 -4.42 0.10 -7.34
N VAL A 154 -4.02 0.75 -6.23
CA VAL A 154 -4.31 0.23 -4.89
C VAL A 154 -5.80 0.24 -4.58
N ALA A 155 -6.55 1.28 -4.98
CA ALA A 155 -8.00 1.30 -4.83
C ALA A 155 -8.66 0.11 -5.54
N ARG A 156 -8.25 -0.14 -6.80
CA ARG A 156 -8.76 -1.27 -7.59
C ARG A 156 -8.37 -2.62 -6.97
N HIS A 157 -7.15 -2.73 -6.46
CA HIS A 157 -6.68 -3.95 -5.81
C HIS A 157 -7.46 -4.22 -4.51
N LEU A 158 -7.70 -3.21 -3.68
CA LEU A 158 -8.51 -3.33 -2.47
C LEU A 158 -9.92 -3.81 -2.78
N ARG A 159 -10.54 -3.29 -3.85
CA ARG A 159 -11.84 -3.78 -4.33
C ARG A 159 -11.81 -5.27 -4.66
N GLN A 160 -10.78 -5.75 -5.34
CA GLN A 160 -10.60 -7.18 -5.63
C GLN A 160 -10.46 -8.01 -4.35
N LEU A 161 -9.72 -7.52 -3.36
CA LEU A 161 -9.57 -8.20 -2.05
C LEU A 161 -10.89 -8.25 -1.27
N ILE A 162 -11.70 -7.18 -1.32
CA ILE A 162 -13.03 -7.15 -0.71
C ILE A 162 -13.91 -8.25 -1.33
N LEU A 163 -13.97 -8.31 -2.66
CA LEU A 163 -14.77 -9.30 -3.40
C LEU A 163 -14.26 -10.73 -3.20
N PHE A 164 -12.94 -10.91 -3.08
CA PHE A 164 -12.32 -12.20 -2.83
C PHE A 164 -12.84 -12.84 -1.54
N ASP A 165 -12.87 -12.09 -0.43
CA ASP A 165 -13.37 -12.62 0.85
C ASP A 165 -14.90 -12.47 1.00
N ASN A 166 -15.57 -11.64 0.19
CA ASN A 166 -17.01 -11.35 0.29
C ASN A 166 -17.69 -11.43 -1.10
N PRO A 167 -17.75 -12.61 -1.74
CA PRO A 167 -18.23 -12.72 -3.13
C PRO A 167 -19.70 -12.33 -3.32
N SER A 168 -20.51 -12.44 -2.26
CA SER A 168 -21.95 -12.12 -2.29
C SER A 168 -22.26 -10.66 -1.96
N ILE A 169 -21.25 -9.81 -1.72
CA ILE A 169 -21.48 -8.41 -1.36
C ILE A 169 -21.96 -7.62 -2.57
N THR A 170 -23.00 -6.83 -2.40
CA THR A 170 -23.60 -6.01 -3.47
C THR A 170 -23.09 -4.57 -3.47
N ASP A 171 -22.82 -4.02 -2.28
CA ASP A 171 -22.23 -2.69 -2.10
C ASP A 171 -20.87 -2.80 -1.40
N THR A 172 -19.80 -2.67 -2.19
CA THR A 172 -18.43 -2.65 -1.67
C THR A 172 -18.04 -1.32 -1.03
N SER A 173 -18.86 -0.28 -1.17
CA SER A 173 -18.59 1.07 -0.65
C SER A 173 -18.92 1.19 0.83
N ASN A 174 -19.85 0.36 1.32
CA ASN A 174 -20.30 0.32 2.70
C ASN A 174 -19.95 -1.02 3.35
N LEU A 175 -18.75 -1.08 3.93
CA LEU A 175 -18.23 -2.28 4.60
C LEU A 175 -18.38 -2.17 6.11
N THR A 176 -18.60 -3.31 6.76
CA THR A 176 -18.48 -3.40 8.22
C THR A 176 -17.03 -3.25 8.66
N ASP A 177 -16.81 -2.93 9.93
CA ASP A 177 -15.46 -2.84 10.51
C ASP A 177 -14.67 -4.14 10.33
N GLU A 178 -15.31 -5.28 10.47
CA GLU A 178 -14.70 -6.59 10.25
C GLU A 178 -14.25 -6.77 8.79
N GLN A 179 -15.08 -6.35 7.83
CA GLN A 179 -14.74 -6.41 6.40
C GLN A 179 -13.60 -5.45 6.05
N ILE A 180 -13.56 -4.26 6.64
CA ILE A 180 -12.43 -3.31 6.50
C ILE A 180 -11.16 -3.92 7.09
N ILE A 181 -11.24 -4.50 8.29
CA ILE A 181 -10.09 -5.14 8.93
C ILE A 181 -9.56 -6.27 8.04
N LEU A 182 -10.45 -7.13 7.54
CA LEU A 182 -10.08 -8.25 6.69
C LEU A 182 -9.41 -7.77 5.39
N ALA A 183 -10.05 -6.83 4.67
CA ALA A 183 -9.49 -6.28 3.43
C ALA A 183 -8.14 -5.60 3.63
N GLY A 184 -7.98 -4.80 4.69
CA GLY A 184 -6.69 -4.18 5.05
C GLY A 184 -5.63 -5.23 5.39
N SER A 185 -5.99 -6.26 6.16
CA SER A 185 -5.07 -7.36 6.47
C SER A 185 -4.67 -8.17 5.24
N ARG A 186 -5.57 -8.37 4.28
CA ARG A 186 -5.26 -9.00 2.99
C ARG A 186 -4.30 -8.16 2.17
N TYR A 187 -4.43 -6.84 2.19
CA TYR A 187 -3.50 -5.96 1.51
C TYR A 187 -2.06 -6.16 2.04
N ASN A 188 -1.91 -6.27 3.35
CA ASN A 188 -0.60 -6.44 3.99
C ASN A 188 -0.03 -7.86 3.86
N ARG A 189 -0.86 -8.90 3.91
CA ARG A 189 -0.43 -10.31 4.03
C ARG A 189 -0.70 -11.17 2.80
N GLY A 190 -1.46 -10.67 1.82
CA GLY A 190 -1.88 -11.41 0.63
C GLY A 190 -3.05 -12.37 0.85
N THR A 191 -3.38 -13.12 -0.21
CA THR A 191 -4.52 -14.04 -0.28
C THR A 191 -4.19 -15.50 0.07
N GLU A 192 -2.91 -15.81 0.27
CA GLU A 192 -2.41 -17.19 0.48
C GLU A 192 -2.93 -17.82 1.78
N ARG A 193 -3.12 -17.01 2.83
CA ARG A 193 -3.66 -17.48 4.11
C ARG A 193 -5.16 -17.74 4.04
N ALA A 194 -5.65 -18.77 4.73
CA ALA A 194 -7.07 -19.07 4.77
C ALA A 194 -7.87 -17.96 5.49
N LYS A 195 -9.06 -17.63 4.97
CA LYS A 195 -9.96 -16.62 5.57
C LYS A 195 -10.26 -16.94 7.05
N ARG A 196 -10.43 -18.22 7.40
CA ARG A 196 -10.72 -18.69 8.76
C ARG A 196 -9.69 -18.21 9.79
N ASP A 197 -8.41 -18.10 9.42
CA ASP A 197 -7.35 -17.69 10.33
C ASP A 197 -7.51 -16.21 10.71
N PHE A 198 -7.98 -15.39 9.76
CA PHE A 198 -8.32 -13.99 10.04
C PHE A 198 -9.58 -13.87 10.91
N LEU A 199 -10.59 -14.73 10.69
CA LEU A 199 -11.78 -14.76 11.55
C LEU A 199 -11.46 -15.18 12.98
N GLN A 200 -10.58 -16.18 13.15
CA GLN A 200 -10.06 -16.55 14.47
C GLN A 200 -9.28 -15.41 15.12
N SER A 201 -8.43 -14.73 14.36
CA SER A 201 -7.72 -13.53 14.79
C SER A 201 -8.66 -12.38 15.20
N LEU A 202 -9.85 -12.29 14.57
CA LEU A 202 -10.86 -11.30 14.90
C LEU A 202 -11.46 -11.55 16.29
N SER A 203 -11.74 -12.80 16.64
CA SER A 203 -12.35 -13.20 17.91
C SER A 203 -11.35 -13.43 19.05
N SER A 204 -10.05 -13.47 18.76
CA SER A 204 -9.02 -13.75 19.75
C SER A 204 -8.83 -12.60 20.77
N PRO A 205 -8.52 -12.92 22.05
CA PRO A 205 -8.39 -11.94 23.13
C PRO A 205 -7.17 -11.02 22.94
N ILE A 206 -7.26 -9.81 23.47
CA ILE A 206 -6.16 -8.83 23.41
C ILE A 206 -4.91 -9.43 24.06
N GLY A 207 -3.77 -9.34 23.36
CA GLY A 207 -2.49 -9.90 23.81
C GLY A 207 -2.20 -11.29 23.26
N SER A 208 -3.16 -11.95 22.61
CA SER A 208 -2.90 -13.25 21.98
C SER A 208 -2.06 -13.11 20.70
N PRO A 209 -1.17 -14.07 20.40
CA PRO A 209 -0.38 -14.07 19.16
C PRO A 209 -1.25 -14.10 17.90
N GLU A 210 -2.41 -14.74 17.95
CA GLU A 210 -3.32 -14.89 16.81
C GLU A 210 -3.84 -13.54 16.31
N ARG A 211 -3.90 -12.51 17.16
CA ARG A 211 -4.32 -11.15 16.76
C ARG A 211 -3.36 -10.49 15.76
N GLU A 212 -2.15 -11.03 15.57
CA GLU A 212 -1.17 -10.49 14.63
C GLU A 212 -1.72 -10.47 13.19
N TYR A 213 -2.56 -11.44 12.81
CA TYR A 213 -3.11 -11.54 11.44
C TYR A 213 -4.08 -10.41 11.09
N THR A 214 -4.79 -9.88 12.09
CA THR A 214 -5.72 -8.76 11.92
C THR A 214 -5.16 -7.41 12.38
N SER A 215 -3.93 -7.39 12.90
CA SER A 215 -3.32 -6.19 13.50
C SER A 215 -3.27 -5.00 12.54
N TYR A 216 -2.93 -5.22 11.27
CA TYR A 216 -2.88 -4.19 10.25
C TYR A 216 -4.26 -3.53 10.03
N GLY A 217 -5.29 -4.34 9.75
CA GLY A 217 -6.64 -3.84 9.53
C GLY A 217 -7.24 -3.16 10.76
N ARG A 218 -6.95 -3.68 11.96
CA ARG A 218 -7.36 -3.05 13.23
C ARG A 218 -6.77 -1.67 13.40
N ARG A 219 -5.51 -1.48 13.01
CA ARG A 219 -4.84 -0.18 13.09
C ARG A 219 -5.52 0.90 12.24
N ILE A 220 -6.14 0.51 11.12
CA ILE A 220 -6.96 1.40 10.29
C ILE A 220 -8.19 1.87 11.08
N ILE A 221 -8.92 0.93 11.69
CA ILE A 221 -10.09 1.23 12.51
C ILE A 221 -9.74 2.12 13.71
N GLU A 222 -8.66 1.79 14.43
CA GLU A 222 -8.16 2.59 15.55
C GLU A 222 -7.85 4.04 15.17
N LYS A 223 -7.44 4.29 13.92
CA LYS A 223 -7.07 5.61 13.41
C LYS A 223 -8.19 6.33 12.65
N ARG A 224 -9.40 5.77 12.61
CA ARG A 224 -10.54 6.28 11.83
C ARG A 224 -10.75 7.78 12.00
N GLU A 225 -10.89 8.23 13.24
CA GLU A 225 -11.17 9.65 13.54
C GLU A 225 -10.07 10.56 13.04
N SER A 226 -8.79 10.23 13.29
CA SER A 226 -7.66 11.02 12.83
C SER A 226 -7.58 11.07 11.30
N ILE A 227 -7.83 9.95 10.62
CA ILE A 227 -7.84 9.87 9.15
C ILE A 227 -8.93 10.80 8.59
N TYR A 228 -10.16 10.72 9.11
CA TYR A 228 -11.25 11.54 8.61
C TYR A 228 -11.05 13.04 8.90
N ARG A 229 -10.43 13.41 10.02
CA ARG A 229 -10.07 14.81 10.28
C ARG A 229 -9.11 15.35 9.22
N ILE A 230 -8.04 14.61 8.93
CA ILE A 230 -7.06 15.00 7.89
C ILE A 230 -7.72 15.10 6.52
N LEU A 231 -8.58 14.13 6.14
CA LEU A 231 -9.30 14.15 4.87
C LEU A 231 -10.26 15.35 4.74
N LYS A 232 -10.86 15.78 5.85
CA LYS A 232 -11.72 16.97 5.91
C LYS A 232 -10.93 18.28 5.98
N GLY A 233 -9.61 18.21 6.21
CA GLY A 233 -8.75 19.37 6.41
C GLY A 233 -8.97 20.07 7.75
N ILE A 234 -9.36 19.31 8.79
CA ILE A 234 -9.62 19.76 10.16
C ILE A 234 -8.52 19.25 11.09
#